data_AF-A0AAV3Q2A6-F1
#
_entry.id   AF-A0AAV3Q2A6-F1
#
_cell.length_a   1.000
_cell.length_b   1.000
_cell.length_c   1.000
_cell.angle_alpha   90.00
_cell.angle_beta   90.00
_cell.angle_gamma   90.00
#
_symmetry.space_group_name_H-M   'P 1'
#
loop_
_entity.id
_entity.type
_entity.pdbx_description
1 polymer ?
#
loop_
_entity_poly.entity_id
_entity_poly.type
_entity_poly.pdbx_seq_one_letter_code
_entity_poly.pdbx_strand_id
1 'polypeptide(L)'
;MPSKDFPLKCESTRDHWWFASPIDWVAANGHYELVRELLLLDGNHLIKFTSLRRIRRLETIWDDEEQFHDVANCCSQIAKQLLGECESKNGKNSLVRGGYGGWLLYTVASARDLECVRELLQRDPLIVLGVG
;
A
#
# COMPACT_ATOMS: atom_id res chain seq x y z
N MET A 1 -25.05 -12.33 -5.87
CA MET A 1 -24.37 -11.12 -5.33
C MET A 1 -22.97 -11.15 -5.91
N PRO A 2 -22.51 -10.11 -6.63
CA PRO A 2 -21.10 -10.04 -7.01
C PRO A 2 -20.25 -10.06 -5.74
N SER A 3 -19.11 -10.76 -5.76
CA SER A 3 -18.23 -10.82 -4.59
C SER A 3 -17.72 -9.41 -4.28
N LYS A 4 -17.70 -9.06 -2.99
CA LYS A 4 -17.11 -7.79 -2.51
C LYS A 4 -15.58 -7.84 -2.51
N ASP A 5 -15.00 -9.01 -2.75
CA ASP A 5 -13.57 -9.20 -2.66
C ASP A 5 -12.88 -8.66 -3.92
N PHE A 6 -11.78 -7.94 -3.73
CA PHE A 6 -10.94 -7.50 -4.83
C PHE A 6 -10.57 -8.70 -5.73
N PRO A 7 -10.84 -8.71 -7.03
CA PRO A 7 -10.55 -9.87 -7.84
C PRO A 7 -9.05 -9.92 -8.16
N LEU A 8 -8.47 -11.12 -8.13
CA LEU A 8 -7.14 -11.38 -8.70
C LEU A 8 -7.22 -11.27 -10.23
N LYS A 9 -7.37 -10.04 -10.76
CA LYS A 9 -7.51 -9.80 -12.19
C LYS A 9 -6.15 -9.88 -12.87
N CYS A 10 -6.14 -10.57 -14.01
CA CYS A 10 -5.13 -10.44 -15.04
C CYS A 10 -5.60 -9.34 -15.99
N GLU A 11 -4.84 -8.26 -16.12
CA GLU A 11 -5.12 -7.28 -17.16
C GLU A 11 -3.99 -7.29 -18.20
N SER A 12 -4.35 -7.54 -19.46
CA SER A 12 -3.44 -7.32 -20.59
C SER A 12 -3.63 -5.90 -21.10
N THR A 13 -2.87 -4.94 -20.56
CA THR A 13 -2.61 -3.73 -21.35
C THR A 13 -1.70 -4.16 -22.50
N ARG A 14 -1.95 -3.71 -23.74
CA ARG A 14 -1.45 -4.26 -25.02
C ARG A 14 0.03 -4.69 -25.12
N ASP A 15 0.90 -4.29 -24.18
CA ASP A 15 2.32 -4.68 -24.13
C ASP A 15 2.77 -5.40 -22.84
N HIS A 16 1.93 -5.56 -21.80
CA HIS A 16 2.33 -6.20 -20.53
C HIS A 16 1.18 -6.97 -19.86
N TRP A 17 1.42 -8.24 -19.52
CA TRP A 17 0.54 -9.02 -18.65
C TRP A 17 0.93 -8.73 -17.21
N TRP A 18 0.00 -8.20 -16.42
CA TRP A 18 0.24 -8.01 -14.99
C TRP A 18 -0.93 -8.58 -14.19
N PHE A 19 -0.60 -9.19 -13.06
CA PHE A 19 -1.55 -9.80 -12.15
C PHE A 19 -1.45 -9.13 -10.80
N ALA A 20 -2.58 -8.90 -10.13
CA ALA A 20 -2.58 -8.66 -8.69
C ALA A 20 -1.91 -9.85 -7.99
N SER A 21 -0.96 -9.56 -7.11
CA SER A 21 -0.27 -10.57 -6.32
C SER A 21 -1.03 -10.79 -5.02
N PRO A 22 -0.77 -11.91 -4.31
CA PRO A 22 -1.46 -12.18 -3.05
C PRO A 22 -1.37 -11.02 -2.04
N ILE A 23 -0.24 -10.33 -1.94
CA ILE A 23 -0.12 -9.18 -1.02
C ILE A 23 -1.01 -8.00 -1.43
N ASP A 24 -1.21 -7.76 -2.72
CA ASP A 24 -2.11 -6.68 -3.19
C ASP A 24 -3.55 -7.01 -2.85
N TRP A 25 -3.96 -8.27 -3.06
CA TRP A 25 -5.29 -8.74 -2.71
C TRP A 25 -5.57 -8.62 -1.23
N VAL A 26 -4.68 -9.18 -0.41
CA VAL A 26 -4.80 -9.16 1.05
C VAL A 26 -4.86 -7.72 1.56
N ALA A 27 -4.02 -6.84 1.01
CA ALA A 27 -4.00 -5.45 1.44
C ALA A 27 -5.25 -4.66 1.01
N ALA A 28 -5.73 -4.88 -0.21
CA ALA A 28 -6.95 -4.24 -0.70
C ALA A 28 -8.20 -4.59 0.13
N ASN A 29 -8.18 -5.75 0.79
CA ASN A 29 -9.26 -6.22 1.67
C ASN A 29 -8.99 -5.95 3.16
N GLY A 30 -7.93 -5.21 3.53
CA GLY A 30 -7.67 -4.80 4.92
C GLY A 30 -7.14 -5.91 5.84
N HIS A 31 -6.64 -7.03 5.29
CA HIS A 31 -6.18 -8.17 6.07
C HIS A 31 -4.73 -7.99 6.57
N TYR A 32 -4.55 -7.15 7.58
CA TYR A 32 -3.24 -6.79 8.12
C TYR A 32 -2.34 -7.98 8.52
N GLU A 33 -2.87 -8.93 9.29
CA GLU A 33 -2.07 -10.07 9.77
C GLU A 33 -1.51 -10.92 8.61
N LEU A 34 -2.30 -11.10 7.55
CA LEU A 34 -1.86 -11.81 6.35
C LEU A 34 -0.83 -11.00 5.56
N VAL A 35 -0.93 -9.66 5.50
CA VAL A 35 0.12 -8.82 4.91
C VAL A 35 1.42 -9.02 5.68
N ARG A 36 1.35 -8.98 7.01
CA ARG A 36 2.50 -9.18 7.89
C ARG A 36 3.12 -10.57 7.71
N GLU A 37 2.31 -11.63 7.63
CA GLU A 37 2.79 -12.99 7.35
C GLU A 37 3.47 -13.09 5.98
N LEU A 38 2.88 -12.53 4.92
CA LEU A 38 3.47 -12.53 3.58
C LEU A 38 4.81 -11.77 3.52
N LEU A 39 4.91 -10.65 4.24
CA LEU A 39 6.15 -9.88 4.35
C LEU A 39 7.24 -10.65 5.13
N LEU A 40 6.86 -11.43 6.14
CA LEU A 40 7.78 -12.28 6.90
C LEU A 40 8.28 -13.48 6.08
N LEU A 41 7.42 -14.03 5.22
CA LEU A 41 7.76 -15.16 4.34
C LEU A 41 8.75 -14.75 3.25
N ASP A 42 8.56 -13.58 2.64
CA ASP A 42 9.46 -13.08 1.60
C ASP A 42 9.43 -11.55 1.52
N GLY A 43 10.57 -10.92 1.80
CA GLY A 43 10.75 -9.47 1.75
C GLY A 43 10.57 -8.86 0.36
N ASN A 44 10.60 -9.64 -0.72
CA ASN A 44 10.26 -9.15 -2.06
C ASN A 44 8.79 -8.71 -2.16
N HIS A 45 7.91 -9.20 -1.27
CA HIS A 45 6.54 -8.70 -1.18
C HIS A 45 6.50 -7.23 -0.78
N LEU A 46 7.46 -6.75 0.03
CA LEU A 46 7.54 -5.33 0.37
C LEU A 46 7.82 -4.48 -0.87
N ILE A 47 8.73 -4.91 -1.75
CA ILE A 47 9.06 -4.22 -2.99
C ILE A 47 7.82 -4.12 -3.90
N LYS A 48 7.05 -5.22 -4.01
CA LYS A 48 5.80 -5.22 -4.78
C LYS A 48 4.76 -4.29 -4.16
N PHE A 49 4.56 -4.41 -2.84
CA PHE A 49 3.55 -3.70 -2.09
C PHE A 49 3.80 -2.19 -2.02
N THR A 50 5.07 -1.78 -2.05
CA THR A 50 5.47 -0.37 -1.99
C THR A 50 5.64 0.28 -3.36
N SER A 51 5.51 -0.49 -4.45
CA SER A 51 5.71 0.03 -5.80
C SER A 51 4.57 0.93 -6.26
N LEU A 52 4.80 2.24 -6.38
CA LEU A 52 3.83 3.21 -6.88
C LEU A 52 3.42 2.93 -8.32
N ARG A 53 4.34 2.47 -9.16
CA ARG A 53 4.00 2.04 -10.53
C ARG A 53 2.98 0.91 -10.50
N ARG A 54 3.11 -0.03 -9.56
CA ARG A 54 2.17 -1.14 -9.38
C ARG A 54 0.84 -0.66 -8.80
N ILE A 55 0.88 0.15 -7.74
CA ILE A 55 -0.31 0.70 -7.09
C ILE A 55 -1.15 1.52 -8.08
N ARG A 56 -0.54 2.39 -8.87
CA ARG A 56 -1.27 3.19 -9.88
C ARG A 56 -1.96 2.34 -10.95
N ARG A 57 -1.40 1.18 -11.29
CA ARG A 57 -2.06 0.22 -12.19
C ARG A 57 -3.23 -0.50 -11.51
N LEU A 58 -3.12 -0.76 -10.21
CA LEU A 58 -4.22 -1.31 -9.42
C LEU A 58 -5.34 -0.28 -9.27
N GLU A 59 -5.01 0.98 -9.02
CA GLU A 59 -5.98 2.07 -8.90
C GLU A 59 -6.80 2.29 -10.16
N THR A 60 -6.22 2.12 -11.36
CA THR A 60 -7.03 2.18 -12.61
C THR A 60 -8.08 1.07 -12.68
N ILE A 61 -7.89 -0.05 -11.99
CA ILE A 61 -8.92 -1.10 -11.87
C ILE A 61 -9.92 -0.75 -10.76
N TRP A 62 -9.47 -0.12 -9.67
CA TRP A 62 -10.30 0.23 -8.52
C TRP A 62 -11.24 1.40 -8.79
N ASP A 63 -10.77 2.43 -9.49
CA ASP A 63 -11.52 3.66 -9.74
C ASP A 63 -12.74 3.43 -10.65
N ASP A 64 -12.71 2.38 -11.48
CA ASP A 64 -13.79 2.03 -12.40
C ASP A 64 -14.95 1.27 -11.72
N GLU A 65 -14.79 0.83 -10.46
CA GLU A 65 -15.77 0.00 -9.77
C GLU A 65 -16.17 0.56 -8.39
N GLU A 66 -17.44 0.96 -8.23
CA GLU A 66 -17.98 1.52 -6.97
C GLU A 66 -17.77 0.62 -5.73
N GLN A 67 -17.59 -0.68 -5.94
CA GLN A 67 -17.34 -1.65 -4.87
C GLN A 67 -15.93 -1.57 -4.27
N PHE A 68 -14.98 -0.84 -4.88
CA PHE A 68 -13.60 -0.74 -4.42
C PHE A 68 -13.23 0.60 -3.79
N HIS A 69 -14.21 1.44 -3.44
CA HIS A 69 -13.96 2.72 -2.78
C HIS A 69 -13.23 2.61 -1.44
N ASP A 70 -13.33 1.47 -0.75
CA ASP A 70 -12.66 1.24 0.53
C ASP A 70 -11.19 0.79 0.40
N VAL A 71 -10.73 0.44 -0.80
CA VAL A 71 -9.38 -0.12 -0.99
C VAL A 71 -8.30 0.85 -0.54
N ALA A 72 -8.43 2.13 -0.87
CA ALA A 72 -7.50 3.16 -0.42
C ALA A 72 -7.45 3.24 1.12
N ASN A 73 -8.62 3.16 1.79
CA ASN A 73 -8.71 3.18 3.25
C ASN A 73 -8.05 1.94 3.86
N CYS A 74 -8.29 0.75 3.31
CA CYS A 74 -7.66 -0.49 3.74
C CYS A 74 -6.12 -0.42 3.62
N CYS A 75 -5.62 0.03 2.47
CA CYS A 75 -4.18 0.18 2.26
C CYS A 75 -3.56 1.21 3.21
N SER A 76 -4.25 2.34 3.46
CA SER A 76 -3.80 3.36 4.41
C SER A 76 -3.73 2.83 5.84
N GLN A 77 -4.74 2.06 6.28
CA GLN A 77 -4.73 1.43 7.60
C GLN A 77 -3.55 0.47 7.76
N ILE A 78 -3.32 -0.38 6.77
CA ILE A 78 -2.18 -1.31 6.77
C ILE A 78 -0.85 -0.56 6.80
N ALA A 79 -0.69 0.48 5.98
CA ALA A 79 0.52 1.29 5.94
C ALA A 79 0.82 1.94 7.31
N LYS A 80 -0.20 2.48 7.98
CA LYS A 80 -0.08 3.05 9.33
C LYS A 80 0.26 2.00 10.38
N GLN A 81 -0.34 0.81 10.30
CA GLN A 81 -0.05 -0.30 11.22
C GLN A 81 1.40 -0.80 11.05
N LEU A 82 1.85 -0.99 9.81
CA LEU A 82 3.25 -1.37 9.52
C LEU A 82 4.22 -0.31 10.03
N LEU A 83 3.92 0.99 9.85
CA LEU A 83 4.74 2.08 10.39
C LEU A 83 4.85 1.98 11.92
N GLY A 84 3.72 1.83 12.62
CA GLY A 84 3.68 1.71 14.08
C GLY A 84 4.44 0.47 14.59
N GLU A 85 4.36 -0.65 13.89
CA GLU A 85 5.15 -1.84 14.21
C GLU A 85 6.66 -1.62 14.01
N CYS A 86 7.07 -0.98 12.92
CA CYS A 86 8.49 -0.67 12.67
C CYS A 86 9.05 0.32 13.71
N GLU A 87 8.25 1.31 14.11
CA GLU A 87 8.64 2.31 15.12
C GLU A 87 8.75 1.69 16.51
N SER A 88 7.80 0.83 16.91
CA SER A 88 7.79 0.18 18.23
C SER A 88 8.87 -0.89 18.41
N LYS A 89 9.21 -1.64 17.36
CA LYS A 89 10.15 -2.76 17.45
C LYS A 89 11.62 -2.36 17.36
N ASN A 90 11.97 -1.18 16.81
CA ASN A 90 13.38 -0.89 16.57
C ASN A 90 13.86 0.55 16.66
N GLY A 91 13.03 1.60 16.77
CA GLY A 91 13.44 3.02 16.89
C GLY A 91 14.40 3.60 15.83
N LYS A 92 15.00 2.76 14.99
CA LYS A 92 16.12 3.01 14.07
C LYS A 92 15.84 2.52 12.65
N ASN A 93 14.83 1.66 12.47
CA ASN A 93 14.44 1.02 11.21
C ASN A 93 12.98 1.36 10.85
N SER A 94 12.65 2.65 10.82
CA SER A 94 11.32 3.09 10.32
C SER A 94 11.22 2.81 8.82
N LEU A 95 10.00 2.55 8.33
CA LEU A 95 9.72 2.44 6.88
C LEU A 95 10.22 3.66 6.12
N VAL A 96 10.10 4.84 6.73
CA VAL A 96 10.60 6.12 6.21
C VAL A 96 12.11 6.06 5.97
N ARG A 97 12.89 5.62 6.96
CA ARG A 97 14.35 5.48 6.81
C ARG A 97 14.74 4.39 5.81
N GLY A 98 13.88 3.39 5.63
CA GLY A 98 14.04 2.34 4.61
C GLY A 98 13.81 2.82 3.18
N GLY A 99 13.45 4.09 2.97
CA GLY A 99 13.20 4.67 1.65
C GLY A 99 11.74 4.56 1.19
N TYR A 100 10.85 3.93 1.98
CA TYR A 100 9.44 3.74 1.65
C TYR A 100 8.54 4.91 2.08
N GLY A 101 9.14 6.05 2.40
CA GLY A 101 8.43 7.26 2.79
C GLY A 101 7.47 7.77 1.70
N GLY A 102 7.90 7.74 0.43
CA GLY A 102 7.09 8.18 -0.70
C GLY A 102 5.84 7.32 -0.89
N TRP A 103 6.00 6.00 -0.78
CA TRP A 103 4.89 5.05 -0.76
C TRP A 103 3.92 5.31 0.40
N LEU A 104 4.43 5.49 1.62
CA LEU A 104 3.61 5.73 2.80
C LEU A 104 2.77 7.00 2.63
N LEU A 105 3.40 8.09 2.20
CA LEU A 105 2.73 9.37 1.96
C LEU A 105 1.66 9.24 0.87
N TYR A 106 1.98 8.55 -0.24
CA TYR A 106 1.04 8.31 -1.33
C TYR A 106 -0.21 7.57 -0.84
N THR A 107 0.00 6.48 -0.09
CA THR A 107 -1.08 5.60 0.35
C THR A 107 -2.04 6.30 1.32
N VAL A 108 -1.51 7.12 2.25
CA VAL A 108 -2.38 7.89 3.16
C VAL A 108 -3.08 9.04 2.43
N ALA A 109 -2.44 9.63 1.43
CA ALA A 109 -3.02 10.69 0.61
C ALA A 109 -4.15 10.18 -0.29
N SER A 110 -4.00 9.00 -0.91
CA SER A 110 -5.07 8.38 -1.73
C SER A 110 -6.31 8.04 -0.89
N ALA A 111 -6.11 7.68 0.38
CA ALA A 111 -7.20 7.49 1.35
C ALA A 111 -7.80 8.79 1.91
N ARG A 112 -7.32 9.96 1.48
CA ARG A 112 -7.74 11.28 1.99
C ARG A 112 -7.50 11.47 3.50
N ASP A 113 -6.54 10.77 4.07
CA ASP A 113 -6.12 10.93 5.47
C ASP A 113 -5.20 12.15 5.62
N LEU A 114 -5.81 13.34 5.53
CA LEU A 114 -5.11 14.63 5.56
C LEU A 114 -4.38 14.88 6.88
N GLU A 115 -4.89 14.32 7.98
CA GLU A 115 -4.25 14.41 9.28
C GLU A 115 -2.92 13.64 9.28
N CYS A 116 -2.94 12.38 8.85
CA CYS A 116 -1.73 11.57 8.75
C CYS A 116 -0.72 12.16 7.73
N VAL A 117 -1.19 12.68 6.58
CA VAL A 117 -0.33 13.39 5.62
C VAL A 117 0.42 14.54 6.30
N ARG A 118 -0.28 15.37 7.09
CA ARG A 118 0.35 16.50 7.80
C ARG A 118 1.34 16.02 8.84
N GLU A 119 1.00 14.99 9.62
CA GLU A 119 1.90 14.42 10.61
C GLU A 119 3.20 13.89 9.97
N LEU A 120 3.10 13.17 8.86
CA LEU A 120 4.27 12.64 8.15
C LEU A 120 5.16 13.76 7.62
N LEU A 121 4.58 14.80 7.03
CA LEU A 121 5.33 15.95 6.52
C LEU A 121 5.96 16.80 7.64
N GLN A 122 5.31 16.89 8.81
CA GLN A 122 5.89 17.56 9.98
C GLN A 122 7.05 16.77 10.59
N ARG A 123 6.97 15.43 10.57
CA ARG A 123 8.05 14.54 11.03
C ARG A 123 9.27 14.60 10.11
N ASP A 124 9.04 14.53 8.81
CA ASP A 124 10.11 14.61 7.80
C ASP A 124 9.56 15.19 6.49
N PRO A 125 9.83 16.47 6.17
CA PRO A 125 9.43 17.07 4.91
C PRO A 125 10.03 16.39 3.68
N LEU A 126 11.17 15.70 3.81
CA LEU A 126 11.84 15.01 2.71
C LEU A 126 11.20 13.66 2.37
N ILE A 127 10.18 13.22 3.12
CA ILE A 127 9.44 11.99 2.86
C ILE A 127 8.80 11.96 1.45
N VAL A 128 8.53 13.15 0.89
CA VAL A 128 8.04 13.34 -0.49
C VAL A 128 9.02 12.87 -1.58
N LEU A 129 10.30 12.75 -1.24
CA LEU A 129 11.38 12.35 -2.15
C LEU A 129 11.70 10.85 -2.06
N GLY A 130 10.97 10.10 -1.22
CA GLY A 130 11.18 8.66 -1.05
C GLY A 130 10.84 7.86 -2.31
N VAL A 131 11.42 6.67 -2.42
CA VAL A 131 11.19 5.77 -3.55
C VAL A 131 9.78 5.19 -3.47
N GLY A 132 9.17 5.05 -4.64
CA GLY A 132 7.93 4.33 -4.85
C GLY A 132 7.88 3.78 -6.27
#